data_AF-A0A2E7L5P6-F1
#
_entry.id   AF-A0A2E7L5P6-F1
#
_cell.length_a   1.000
_cell.length_b   1.000
_cell.length_c   1.000
_cell.angle_alpha   90.00
_cell.angle_beta   90.00
_cell.angle_gamma   90.00
#
_symmetry.space_group_name_H-M   'P 1'
#
loop_
_entity.id
_entity.type
_entity.pdbx_description
1 polymer ?
#
loop_
_entity_poly.entity_id
_entity_poly.type
_entity_poly.pdbx_seq_one_letter_code
_entity_poly.pdbx_strand_id
1 'polypeptide(L)'
;MKIAALSRSTCRFIHLKWCWTLLFLSLLPLSFAPPCRAAEHWSFRLPSAPSLPAVRDPTWAHSAADRFVLAQLDRQDHEPSNAAARAKLIRRLSLDLTGLPPTLDELNQRLTDTSPDAFERHADHLLSSPHFGERWALWWLDAVRYADSNGYEVDRPRSAWPYRDWLINAFNNNLPFDQFTIEQLAGDMLSAATLEQRVATGFHRHTYLNEEGGHDWEQFRWEAIVDRVHTTATVFLGMSFSCAQCHDHKYDPLTQEEYWRFFAFFNNVDEPFLEV
;
A
#
# COMPACT_ATOMS: atom_id res chain seq x y z
N MET A 1 16.06 29.77 -5.06
CA MET A 1 16.12 30.85 -4.05
C MET A 1 14.74 31.48 -3.95
N LYS A 2 14.12 31.39 -2.76
CA LYS A 2 12.78 31.90 -2.35
C LYS A 2 11.53 31.26 -2.97
N ILE A 3 11.07 30.24 -2.26
CA ILE A 3 9.68 29.76 -2.17
C ILE A 3 8.88 30.84 -1.43
N ALA A 4 7.75 31.29 -1.98
CA ALA A 4 6.78 32.13 -1.29
C ALA A 4 5.49 31.33 -1.10
N ALA A 5 5.32 30.81 0.11
CA ALA A 5 4.03 30.40 0.64
C ALA A 5 3.40 31.56 1.41
N LEU A 6 2.06 31.53 1.49
CA LEU A 6 1.14 32.13 2.47
C LEU A 6 0.15 33.16 1.89
N SER A 7 -0.99 32.65 1.45
CA SER A 7 -2.27 33.34 1.59
C SER A 7 -2.75 33.13 3.03
N ARG A 8 -2.65 34.16 3.86
CA ARG A 8 -3.28 34.22 5.19
C ARG A 8 -4.64 34.89 5.02
N SER A 9 -5.69 34.16 5.34
CA SER A 9 -7.05 34.68 5.50
C SER A 9 -7.08 35.65 6.68
N THR A 10 -7.29 36.91 6.33
CA THR A 10 -7.73 38.07 7.10
C THR A 10 -8.58 37.79 8.35
N CYS A 11 -8.08 38.18 9.52
CA CYS A 11 -8.92 38.56 10.66
C CYS A 11 -8.83 40.09 10.81
N ARG A 12 -9.99 40.76 10.66
CA ARG A 12 -10.10 42.23 10.62
C ARG A 12 -9.83 42.83 12.00
N PHE A 13 -8.99 43.86 12.02
CA PHE A 13 -8.86 44.83 13.12
C PHE A 13 -10.12 45.70 13.21
N ILE A 14 -10.65 45.87 14.43
CA ILE A 14 -11.52 47.00 14.79
C ILE A 14 -10.73 47.90 15.75
N HIS A 15 -10.52 49.14 15.31
CA HIS A 15 -10.02 50.24 16.12
C HIS A 15 -11.15 50.86 16.94
N LEU A 16 -10.90 51.13 18.23
CA LEU A 16 -11.09 52.41 18.95
C LEU A 16 -10.89 52.10 20.46
N LYS A 17 -9.78 52.46 21.09
CA LYS A 17 -9.34 53.79 21.56
C LYS A 17 -9.79 54.11 23.01
N TRP A 18 -8.77 54.12 23.89
CA TRP A 18 -8.53 54.93 25.12
C TRP A 18 -9.15 54.41 26.42
N CYS A 19 -8.33 53.92 27.36
CA CYS A 19 -7.82 54.76 28.47
C CYS A 19 -7.05 53.94 29.54
N TRP A 20 -5.81 54.37 29.80
CA TRP A 20 -5.09 54.44 31.09
C TRP A 20 -4.70 53.14 31.82
N THR A 21 -3.38 52.89 31.75
CA THR A 21 -2.48 52.69 32.90
C THR A 21 -2.86 51.60 33.91
N LEU A 22 -2.12 50.49 33.90
CA LEU A 22 -1.25 50.06 35.01
C LEU A 22 -0.54 48.74 34.66
N LEU A 23 0.78 48.75 34.91
CA LEU A 23 1.69 47.61 34.83
C LEU A 23 1.20 46.46 35.71
N PHE A 24 0.71 45.37 35.14
CA PHE A 24 0.59 44.07 35.80
C PHE A 24 0.37 42.96 34.77
N LEU A 25 1.33 42.71 33.87
CA LEU A 25 1.21 41.59 32.93
C LEU A 25 2.58 41.10 32.45
N SER A 26 3.28 40.36 33.31
CA SER A 26 4.44 39.55 32.91
C SER A 26 4.41 38.15 33.52
N LEU A 27 3.21 37.59 33.65
CA LEU A 27 2.97 36.17 33.89
C LEU A 27 1.71 35.76 33.12
N LEU A 28 1.75 35.91 31.79
CA LEU A 28 0.86 35.11 30.95
C LEU A 28 1.38 33.68 31.05
N PRO A 29 0.64 32.72 31.63
CA PRO A 29 0.95 31.33 31.36
C PRO A 29 0.99 31.21 29.84
N LEU A 30 2.06 30.63 29.30
CA LEU A 30 2.02 30.08 27.95
C LEU A 30 0.82 29.13 27.96
N SER A 31 -0.32 29.63 27.50
CA SER A 31 -1.45 28.81 27.16
C SER A 31 -0.92 27.99 26.01
N PHE A 32 -0.50 26.76 26.31
CA PHE A 32 -0.44 25.71 25.32
C PHE A 32 -1.84 25.71 24.71
N ALA A 33 -1.96 26.34 23.54
CA ALA A 33 -3.14 26.15 22.73
C ALA A 33 -3.31 24.63 22.65
N PRO A 34 -4.49 24.07 23.03
CA PRO A 34 -4.73 22.67 22.79
C PRO A 34 -4.36 22.41 21.33
N PRO A 35 -3.59 21.35 21.03
CA PRO A 35 -3.18 21.08 19.66
C PRO A 35 -4.42 21.19 18.80
N CYS A 36 -4.41 22.13 17.86
CA CYS A 36 -5.50 22.35 16.93
C CYS A 36 -5.85 20.96 16.40
N ARG A 37 -7.02 20.42 16.78
CA ARG A 37 -7.43 19.08 16.39
C ARG A 37 -7.46 19.12 14.86
N ALA A 38 -6.42 18.56 14.25
CA ALA A 38 -6.20 18.69 12.83
C ALA A 38 -7.47 18.19 12.14
N ALA A 39 -7.92 18.90 11.11
CA ALA A 39 -9.04 18.45 10.31
C ALA A 39 -8.78 16.98 9.93
N GLU A 40 -9.77 16.11 10.15
CA GLU A 40 -9.66 14.67 9.88
C GLU A 40 -9.09 14.46 8.47
N HIS A 41 -7.98 13.71 8.38
CA HIS A 41 -7.26 13.51 7.13
C HIS A 41 -8.18 12.83 6.10
N TRP A 42 -8.02 13.18 4.82
CA TRP A 42 -8.94 12.75 3.76
C TRP A 42 -9.04 11.21 3.65
N SER A 43 -7.98 10.48 4.00
CA SER A 43 -7.93 9.02 3.98
C SER A 43 -8.83 8.35 5.02
N PHE A 44 -9.23 9.06 6.08
CA PHE A 44 -10.14 8.53 7.10
C PHE A 44 -11.60 8.91 6.84
N ARG A 45 -11.87 9.60 5.73
CA ARG A 45 -13.23 9.91 5.31
C ARG A 45 -13.69 8.88 4.30
N LEU A 46 -14.93 8.42 4.46
CA LEU A 46 -15.56 7.55 3.46
C LEU A 46 -15.52 8.22 2.08
N PRO A 47 -14.96 7.56 1.05
CA PRO A 47 -14.94 8.10 -0.29
C PRO A 47 -16.36 8.33 -0.80
N SER A 48 -16.65 9.54 -1.25
CA SER A 48 -17.88 9.88 -1.97
C SER A 48 -17.56 10.07 -3.44
N ALA A 49 -18.36 9.50 -4.35
CA ALA A 49 -18.20 9.69 -5.78
C ALA A 49 -18.33 11.20 -6.13
N PRO A 50 -17.26 11.86 -6.59
CA PRO A 50 -17.34 13.27 -6.95
C PRO A 50 -18.07 13.45 -8.28
N SER A 51 -18.71 14.61 -8.47
CA SER A 51 -19.22 15.00 -9.79
C SER A 51 -18.05 15.14 -10.77
N LEU A 52 -18.24 14.65 -11.99
CA LEU A 52 -17.21 14.75 -13.02
C LEU A 52 -16.98 16.22 -13.42
N PRO A 53 -15.71 16.68 -13.49
CA PRO A 53 -15.41 18.07 -13.79
C PRO A 53 -15.74 18.42 -15.25
N ALA A 54 -16.14 19.67 -15.49
CA ALA A 54 -16.24 20.19 -16.86
C ALA A 54 -14.82 20.34 -17.45
N VAL A 55 -14.67 19.95 -18.73
CA VAL A 55 -13.39 19.93 -19.45
C VAL A 55 -13.60 20.50 -20.85
N ARG A 56 -12.55 21.05 -21.46
CA ARG A 56 -12.61 21.70 -22.79
C ARG A 56 -12.96 20.70 -23.90
N ASP A 57 -12.34 19.52 -23.87
CA ASP A 57 -12.60 18.44 -24.83
C ASP A 57 -13.01 17.13 -24.13
N PRO A 58 -14.32 16.91 -23.91
CA PRO A 58 -14.80 15.66 -23.33
C PRO A 58 -14.52 14.42 -24.20
N THR A 59 -14.25 14.57 -25.50
CA THR A 59 -14.11 13.44 -26.43
C THR A 59 -12.76 12.73 -26.30
N TRP A 60 -11.75 13.39 -25.73
CA TRP A 60 -10.46 12.79 -25.40
C TRP A 60 -10.53 11.81 -24.22
N ALA A 61 -11.48 11.98 -23.30
CA ALA A 61 -11.57 11.17 -22.10
C ALA A 61 -12.16 9.78 -22.39
N HIS A 62 -11.39 8.72 -22.15
CA HIS A 62 -11.84 7.33 -22.29
C HIS A 62 -12.52 6.80 -21.03
N SER A 63 -12.23 7.40 -19.88
CA SER A 63 -12.76 7.04 -18.57
C SER A 63 -13.17 8.26 -17.75
N ALA A 64 -13.89 8.02 -16.65
CA ALA A 64 -14.20 9.05 -15.66
C ALA A 64 -12.93 9.69 -15.07
N ALA A 65 -11.87 8.90 -14.88
CA ALA A 65 -10.59 9.36 -14.34
C ALA A 65 -9.89 10.35 -15.29
N ASP A 66 -9.96 10.12 -16.60
CA ASP A 66 -9.36 10.99 -17.61
C ASP A 66 -9.93 12.41 -17.56
N ARG A 67 -11.20 12.58 -17.17
CA ARG A 67 -11.80 13.92 -16.98
C ARG A 67 -11.13 14.69 -15.85
N PHE A 68 -10.72 14.02 -14.77
CA PHE A 68 -9.99 14.67 -13.67
C PHE A 68 -8.57 15.08 -14.09
N VAL A 69 -7.90 14.22 -14.87
CA VAL A 69 -6.59 14.54 -15.46
C VAL A 69 -6.70 15.73 -16.42
N LEU A 70 -7.67 15.68 -17.34
CA LEU A 70 -7.90 16.74 -18.32
C LEU A 70 -8.30 18.05 -17.66
N ALA A 71 -9.13 18.02 -16.62
CA ALA A 71 -9.48 19.23 -15.85
C ALA A 71 -8.27 19.86 -15.14
N GLN A 72 -7.25 19.07 -14.79
CA GLN A 72 -5.99 19.61 -14.26
C GLN A 72 -5.14 20.22 -15.39
N LEU A 73 -5.06 19.56 -16.55
CA LEU A 73 -4.35 20.06 -17.74
C LEU A 73 -4.98 21.37 -18.24
N ASP A 74 -6.31 21.43 -18.37
CA ASP A 74 -7.07 22.61 -18.79
C ASP A 74 -6.86 23.81 -17.87
N ARG A 75 -6.71 23.57 -16.56
CA ARG A 75 -6.39 24.62 -15.57
C ARG A 75 -4.97 25.14 -15.66
N GLN A 76 -4.07 24.33 -16.21
CA GLN A 76 -2.65 24.67 -16.39
C GLN A 76 -2.35 25.12 -17.83
N ASP A 77 -3.38 25.26 -18.67
CA ASP A 77 -3.25 25.55 -20.10
C ASP A 77 -2.28 24.57 -20.80
N HIS A 78 -2.42 23.28 -20.46
CA HIS A 78 -1.69 22.18 -21.07
C HIS A 78 -2.62 21.30 -21.90
N GLU A 79 -2.10 20.79 -23.01
CA GLU A 79 -2.79 19.80 -23.84
C GLU A 79 -2.27 18.39 -23.51
N PRO A 80 -3.12 17.35 -23.63
CA PRO A 80 -2.67 15.98 -23.54
C PRO A 80 -1.54 15.66 -24.53
N SER A 81 -0.61 14.79 -24.12
CA SER A 81 0.41 14.30 -25.03
C SER A 81 -0.17 13.40 -26.11
N ASN A 82 0.41 13.43 -27.31
CA ASN A 82 0.08 12.49 -28.37
C ASN A 82 0.28 11.04 -27.92
N ALA A 83 -0.59 10.14 -28.41
CA ALA A 83 -0.45 8.71 -28.16
C ALA A 83 0.92 8.20 -28.60
N ALA A 84 1.49 7.29 -27.81
CA ALA A 84 2.74 6.64 -28.18
C ALA A 84 2.55 5.71 -29.40
N ALA A 85 3.61 5.55 -30.20
CA ALA A 85 3.59 4.60 -31.32
C ALA A 85 3.23 3.18 -30.84
N ARG A 86 2.46 2.44 -31.65
CA ARG A 86 1.93 1.10 -31.29
C ARG A 86 2.99 0.14 -30.76
N ALA A 87 4.16 0.08 -31.41
CA ALA A 87 5.28 -0.77 -30.97
C ALA A 87 5.77 -0.41 -29.55
N LYS A 88 5.75 0.88 -29.19
CA LYS A 88 6.13 1.34 -27.85
C LYS A 88 5.06 0.96 -26.81
N LEU A 89 3.78 1.06 -27.17
CA LEU A 89 2.68 0.64 -26.29
C LEU A 89 2.72 -0.87 -26.02
N ILE A 90 2.87 -1.69 -27.05
CA ILE A 90 3.02 -3.15 -26.94
C ILE A 90 4.18 -3.52 -26.02
N ARG A 91 5.36 -2.90 -26.23
CA ARG A 91 6.53 -3.17 -25.38
C ARG A 91 6.31 -2.74 -23.93
N ARG A 92 5.68 -1.59 -23.68
CA ARG A 92 5.40 -1.12 -22.32
C ARG A 92 4.45 -2.08 -21.61
N LEU A 93 3.33 -2.42 -22.26
CA LEU A 93 2.34 -3.32 -21.70
C LEU A 93 2.93 -4.69 -21.36
N SER A 94 3.75 -5.25 -22.24
CA SER A 94 4.47 -6.50 -21.97
C SER A 94 5.36 -6.40 -20.72
N LEU A 95 6.19 -5.37 -20.62
CA LEU A 95 7.07 -5.21 -19.46
C LEU A 95 6.32 -4.90 -18.16
N ASP A 96 5.23 -4.14 -18.25
CA ASP A 96 4.43 -3.77 -17.09
C ASP A 96 3.70 -5.01 -16.54
N LEU A 97 3.09 -5.81 -17.42
CA LEU A 97 2.28 -6.96 -17.02
C LEU A 97 3.09 -8.23 -16.75
N THR A 98 4.13 -8.53 -17.54
CA THR A 98 4.89 -9.79 -17.43
C THR A 98 6.35 -9.60 -17.04
N GLY A 99 6.85 -8.36 -17.01
CA GLY A 99 8.27 -8.08 -16.76
C GLY A 99 9.19 -8.44 -17.92
N LEU A 100 8.66 -8.98 -19.02
CA LEU A 100 9.42 -9.47 -20.16
C LEU A 100 9.14 -8.62 -21.40
N PRO A 101 10.16 -8.37 -22.27
CA PRO A 101 9.91 -7.76 -23.56
C PRO A 101 9.15 -8.76 -24.47
N PRO A 102 8.31 -8.27 -25.39
CA PRO A 102 7.65 -9.14 -26.36
C PRO A 102 8.70 -9.74 -27.32
N THR A 103 8.45 -10.95 -27.79
CA THR A 103 9.25 -11.51 -28.89
C THR A 103 9.04 -10.72 -30.18
N LEU A 104 9.95 -10.85 -31.15
CA LEU A 104 9.80 -10.19 -32.44
C LEU A 104 8.55 -10.68 -33.19
N ASP A 105 8.24 -11.97 -33.09
CA ASP A 105 7.07 -12.57 -33.74
C ASP A 105 5.77 -12.07 -33.14
N GLU A 106 5.67 -12.05 -31.80
CA GLU A 106 4.51 -11.45 -31.12
C GLU A 106 4.38 -9.97 -31.49
N LEU A 107 5.46 -9.19 -31.46
CA LEU A 107 5.43 -7.78 -31.83
C LEU A 107 4.90 -7.59 -33.26
N ASN A 108 5.41 -8.36 -34.23
CA ASN A 108 4.96 -8.30 -35.62
C ASN A 108 3.48 -8.69 -35.77
N GLN A 109 3.03 -9.72 -35.07
CA GLN A 109 1.63 -10.14 -35.06
C GLN A 109 0.72 -9.04 -34.48
N ARG A 110 1.11 -8.43 -33.34
CA ARG A 110 0.31 -7.38 -32.69
C ARG A 110 0.31 -6.07 -33.46
N LEU A 111 1.35 -5.76 -34.23
CA LEU A 111 1.40 -4.58 -35.10
C LEU A 111 0.50 -4.70 -36.33
N THR A 112 0.30 -5.92 -36.84
CA THR A 112 -0.54 -6.17 -38.02
C THR A 112 -2.02 -6.40 -37.67
N ASP A 113 -2.36 -6.64 -36.40
CA ASP A 113 -3.74 -6.70 -35.95
C ASP A 113 -4.43 -5.33 -36.09
N THR A 114 -5.51 -5.27 -36.86
CA THR A 114 -6.27 -4.04 -37.16
C THR A 114 -7.65 -4.03 -36.53
N SER A 115 -7.94 -5.02 -35.68
CA SER A 115 -9.24 -5.13 -35.03
C SER A 115 -9.46 -3.96 -34.07
N PRO A 116 -10.71 -3.51 -33.89
CA PRO A 116 -11.02 -2.36 -33.04
C PRO A 116 -10.64 -2.56 -31.56
N ASP A 117 -10.51 -3.81 -31.12
CA ASP A 117 -10.19 -4.29 -29.77
C ASP A 117 -8.78 -4.92 -29.67
N ALA A 118 -7.89 -4.64 -30.64
CA ALA A 118 -6.57 -5.28 -30.71
C ALA A 118 -5.70 -5.01 -29.47
N PHE A 119 -5.86 -3.85 -28.82
CA PHE A 119 -5.11 -3.50 -27.61
C PHE A 119 -5.61 -4.31 -26.40
N GLU A 120 -6.93 -4.35 -26.20
CA GLU A 120 -7.60 -5.09 -25.12
C GLU A 120 -7.27 -6.57 -25.21
N ARG A 121 -7.38 -7.18 -26.40
CA ARG A 121 -6.99 -8.59 -26.58
C ARG A 121 -5.52 -8.87 -26.32
N HIS A 122 -4.65 -7.88 -26.58
CA HIS A 122 -3.23 -8.02 -26.24
C HIS A 122 -3.03 -7.95 -24.73
N ALA A 123 -3.72 -7.06 -24.04
CA ALA A 123 -3.73 -6.99 -22.58
C ALA A 123 -4.24 -8.30 -21.97
N ASP A 124 -5.39 -8.81 -22.43
CA ASP A 124 -5.97 -10.08 -21.97
C ASP A 124 -5.00 -11.26 -22.18
N HIS A 125 -4.33 -11.30 -23.33
CA HIS A 125 -3.31 -12.30 -23.60
C HIS A 125 -2.14 -12.23 -22.59
N LEU A 126 -1.65 -11.03 -22.27
CA LEU A 126 -0.59 -10.85 -21.30
C LEU A 126 -1.05 -11.18 -19.87
N LEU A 127 -2.27 -10.80 -19.49
CA LEU A 127 -2.88 -11.15 -18.20
C LEU A 127 -3.07 -12.66 -18.04
N SER A 128 -3.32 -13.38 -19.14
CA SER A 128 -3.42 -14.85 -19.14
C SER A 128 -2.08 -15.59 -19.13
N SER A 129 -0.96 -14.87 -19.26
CA SER A 129 0.37 -15.46 -19.27
C SER A 129 0.78 -15.88 -17.85
N PRO A 130 1.45 -17.03 -17.65
CA PRO A 130 1.96 -17.41 -16.33
C PRO A 130 2.96 -16.39 -15.78
N HIS A 131 3.63 -15.64 -16.65
CA HIS A 131 4.58 -14.59 -16.30
C HIS A 131 3.90 -13.36 -15.66
N PHE A 132 2.57 -13.20 -15.82
CA PHE A 132 1.83 -12.16 -15.11
C PHE A 132 1.92 -12.36 -13.60
N GLY A 133 1.57 -13.56 -13.12
CA GLY A 133 1.66 -13.90 -11.70
C GLY A 133 3.08 -13.84 -11.17
N GLU A 134 4.08 -14.28 -11.95
CA GLU A 134 5.49 -14.14 -11.58
C GLU A 134 5.89 -12.67 -11.39
N ARG A 135 5.50 -11.79 -12.32
CA ARG A 135 5.80 -10.37 -12.26
C ARG A 135 5.12 -9.67 -11.08
N TRP A 136 3.84 -9.95 -10.88
CA TRP A 136 3.04 -9.29 -9.86
C TRP A 136 3.31 -9.81 -8.45
N ALA A 137 3.63 -11.10 -8.33
CA ALA A 137 4.06 -11.69 -7.07
C ALA A 137 5.31 -11.00 -6.52
N LEU A 138 6.26 -10.56 -7.35
CA LEU A 138 7.47 -9.86 -6.87
C LEU A 138 7.17 -8.65 -6.00
N TRP A 139 6.18 -7.83 -6.37
CA TRP A 139 5.79 -6.66 -5.57
C TRP A 139 5.20 -7.06 -4.22
N TRP A 140 4.42 -8.13 -4.21
CA TRP A 140 3.80 -8.62 -2.99
C TRP A 140 4.80 -9.36 -2.09
N LEU A 141 5.73 -10.13 -2.67
CA LEU A 141 6.82 -10.80 -1.96
C LEU A 141 7.69 -9.78 -1.20
N ASP A 142 7.97 -8.63 -1.80
CA ASP A 142 8.68 -7.52 -1.13
C ASP A 142 7.85 -6.97 0.05
N ALA A 143 6.55 -6.72 -0.18
CA ALA A 143 5.65 -6.20 0.85
C ALA A 143 5.53 -7.12 2.08
N VAL A 144 5.59 -8.43 1.88
CA VAL A 144 5.50 -9.44 2.96
C VAL A 144 6.87 -9.88 3.49
N ARG A 145 7.96 -9.26 3.03
CA ARG A 145 9.35 -9.58 3.41
C ARG A 145 9.70 -11.05 3.17
N TYR A 146 9.28 -11.58 2.03
CA TYR A 146 9.70 -12.89 1.58
C TYR A 146 11.23 -12.95 1.48
N ALA A 147 11.81 -14.06 1.93
CA ALA A 147 13.24 -14.33 1.82
C ALA A 147 13.45 -15.84 1.83
N ASP A 148 14.48 -16.30 1.13
CA ASP A 148 14.92 -17.71 1.15
C ASP A 148 15.88 -18.00 2.32
N SER A 149 16.05 -17.05 3.25
CA SER A 149 16.84 -17.18 4.48
C SER A 149 16.12 -16.64 5.71
N ASN A 150 16.66 -16.92 6.89
CA ASN A 150 16.11 -16.53 8.19
C ASN A 150 16.20 -15.02 8.46
N GLY A 151 17.07 -14.31 7.75
CA GLY A 151 17.22 -12.85 7.76
C GLY A 151 17.74 -12.27 9.08
N TYR A 152 18.29 -13.12 9.95
CA TYR A 152 18.87 -12.74 11.24
C TYR A 152 20.36 -13.10 11.30
N GLU A 153 21.01 -12.99 12.46
CA GLU A 153 22.47 -13.14 12.61
C GLU A 153 23.08 -14.39 11.94
N VAL A 154 22.55 -15.58 12.21
CA VAL A 154 23.04 -16.86 11.62
C VAL A 154 22.62 -17.02 10.15
N ASP A 155 21.57 -16.32 9.73
CA ASP A 155 20.99 -16.27 8.38
C ASP A 155 20.93 -17.61 7.62
N ARG A 156 20.43 -18.68 8.26
CA ARG A 156 20.30 -19.97 7.58
C ARG A 156 19.26 -19.94 6.46
N PRO A 157 19.39 -20.80 5.44
CA PRO A 157 18.34 -20.98 4.44
C PRO A 157 17.02 -21.44 5.07
N ARG A 158 15.89 -20.96 4.56
CA ARG A 158 14.54 -21.40 4.94
C ARG A 158 13.73 -21.85 3.73
N SER A 159 12.83 -22.81 3.94
CA SER A 159 11.94 -23.29 2.87
C SER A 159 10.62 -22.51 2.87
N ALA A 160 10.62 -21.33 2.22
CA ALA A 160 9.43 -20.48 2.07
C ALA A 160 8.78 -20.59 0.68
N TRP A 161 9.40 -21.31 -0.27
CA TRP A 161 8.95 -21.40 -1.65
C TRP A 161 7.48 -21.83 -1.87
N PRO A 162 6.83 -22.66 -1.01
CA PRO A 162 5.42 -22.98 -1.22
C PRO A 162 4.53 -21.73 -1.15
N TYR A 163 4.85 -20.76 -0.30
CA TYR A 163 4.13 -19.50 -0.23
C TYR A 163 4.33 -18.67 -1.50
N ARG A 164 5.56 -18.61 -2.02
CA ARG A 164 5.86 -17.91 -3.29
C ARG A 164 5.04 -18.50 -4.44
N ASP A 165 5.01 -19.82 -4.54
CA ASP A 165 4.29 -20.50 -5.62
C ASP A 165 2.77 -20.34 -5.45
N TRP A 166 2.25 -20.40 -4.20
CA TRP A 166 0.85 -20.06 -3.91
C TRP A 166 0.51 -18.64 -4.37
N LEU A 167 1.36 -17.66 -4.08
CA LEU A 167 1.14 -16.26 -4.43
C LEU A 167 1.13 -16.03 -5.95
N ILE A 168 2.07 -16.64 -6.68
CA ILE A 168 2.10 -16.60 -8.15
C ILE A 168 0.79 -17.16 -8.71
N ASN A 169 0.33 -18.28 -8.18
CA ASN A 169 -0.93 -18.90 -8.58
C ASN A 169 -2.15 -18.05 -8.21
N ALA A 170 -2.15 -17.37 -7.06
CA ALA A 170 -3.23 -16.48 -6.64
C ALA A 170 -3.41 -15.33 -7.64
N PHE A 171 -2.31 -14.73 -8.11
CA PHE A 171 -2.36 -13.70 -9.16
C PHE A 171 -2.82 -14.26 -10.51
N ASN A 172 -2.23 -15.38 -10.97
CA ASN A 172 -2.59 -15.99 -12.26
C ASN A 172 -4.06 -16.47 -12.31
N ASN A 173 -4.61 -16.92 -11.18
CA ASN A 173 -6.00 -17.34 -11.08
C ASN A 173 -6.97 -16.18 -10.81
N ASN A 174 -6.46 -14.94 -10.72
CA ASN A 174 -7.24 -13.75 -10.40
C ASN A 174 -8.07 -13.95 -9.11
N LEU A 175 -7.42 -14.43 -8.04
CA LEU A 175 -8.08 -14.66 -6.76
C LEU A 175 -8.68 -13.34 -6.24
N PRO A 176 -9.98 -13.30 -5.92
CA PRO A 176 -10.61 -12.10 -5.39
C PRO A 176 -9.86 -11.56 -4.16
N PHE A 177 -9.69 -10.23 -4.07
CA PHE A 177 -8.86 -9.60 -3.05
C PHE A 177 -9.32 -9.89 -1.62
N ASP A 178 -10.63 -10.03 -1.41
CA ASP A 178 -11.22 -10.43 -0.12
C ASP A 178 -10.77 -11.85 0.27
N GLN A 179 -10.87 -12.82 -0.64
CA GLN A 179 -10.39 -14.18 -0.39
C GLN A 179 -8.87 -14.24 -0.23
N PHE A 180 -8.12 -13.53 -1.09
CA PHE A 180 -6.67 -13.39 -1.01
C PHE A 180 -6.20 -12.85 0.35
N THR A 181 -6.96 -11.90 0.91
CA THR A 181 -6.71 -11.35 2.24
C THR A 181 -7.02 -12.37 3.33
N ILE A 182 -8.17 -13.04 3.26
CA ILE A 182 -8.60 -14.04 4.25
C ILE A 182 -7.61 -15.21 4.32
N GLU A 183 -7.18 -15.75 3.18
CA GLU A 183 -6.27 -16.90 3.15
C GLU A 183 -4.90 -16.59 3.76
N GLN A 184 -4.39 -15.37 3.55
CA GLN A 184 -3.12 -14.94 4.16
C GLN A 184 -3.24 -14.66 5.65
N LEU A 185 -4.34 -14.07 6.10
CA LEU A 185 -4.49 -13.69 7.50
C LEU A 185 -4.97 -14.83 8.40
N ALA A 186 -5.77 -15.75 7.87
CA ALA A 186 -6.49 -16.77 8.64
C ALA A 186 -6.85 -18.03 7.81
N GLY A 187 -6.10 -18.34 6.75
CA GLY A 187 -6.37 -19.49 5.88
C GLY A 187 -6.34 -20.84 6.60
N ASP A 188 -5.45 -21.01 7.58
CA ASP A 188 -5.37 -22.18 8.45
C ASP A 188 -6.56 -22.31 9.43
N MET A 189 -7.24 -21.19 9.72
CA MET A 189 -8.45 -21.14 10.55
C MET A 189 -9.75 -21.39 9.78
N LEU A 190 -9.69 -21.54 8.45
CA LEU A 190 -10.87 -21.87 7.65
C LEU A 190 -11.37 -23.28 7.95
N SER A 191 -12.70 -23.46 7.93
CA SER A 191 -13.31 -24.77 8.10
C SER A 191 -12.85 -25.71 6.96
N ALA A 192 -12.22 -26.82 7.32
CA ALA A 192 -11.62 -27.76 6.36
C ALA A 192 -10.61 -27.10 5.41
N ALA A 193 -9.78 -26.19 5.94
CA ALA A 193 -8.72 -25.48 5.20
C ALA A 193 -7.89 -26.44 4.32
N THR A 194 -7.80 -26.13 3.03
CA THR A 194 -6.95 -26.86 2.09
C THR A 194 -5.47 -26.65 2.39
N LEU A 195 -4.60 -27.43 1.76
CA LEU A 195 -3.15 -27.24 1.94
C LEU A 195 -2.73 -25.84 1.45
N GLU A 196 -3.25 -25.40 0.32
CA GLU A 196 -2.98 -24.09 -0.27
C GLU A 196 -3.39 -22.94 0.66
N GLN A 197 -4.54 -23.05 1.31
CA GLN A 197 -5.02 -22.04 2.27
C GLN A 197 -4.15 -21.99 3.53
N ARG A 198 -3.66 -23.14 4.00
CA ARG A 198 -2.69 -23.20 5.11
C ARG A 198 -1.34 -22.62 4.70
N VAL A 199 -0.89 -22.89 3.47
CA VAL A 199 0.34 -22.33 2.91
C VAL A 199 0.23 -20.80 2.79
N ALA A 200 -0.94 -20.27 2.39
CA ALA A 200 -1.21 -18.84 2.31
C ALA A 200 -1.00 -18.13 3.65
N THR A 201 -1.39 -18.76 4.76
CA THR A 201 -1.16 -18.24 6.12
C THR A 201 0.33 -18.14 6.48
N GLY A 202 1.20 -18.71 5.65
CA GLY A 202 2.63 -18.45 5.64
C GLY A 202 3.00 -16.96 5.59
N PHE A 203 2.09 -16.05 5.22
CA PHE A 203 2.23 -14.60 5.43
C PHE A 203 2.81 -14.26 6.81
N HIS A 204 2.28 -14.87 7.88
CA HIS A 204 2.73 -14.65 9.26
C HIS A 204 4.08 -15.29 9.63
N ARG A 205 4.63 -16.12 8.75
CA ARG A 205 5.90 -16.87 8.92
C ARG A 205 7.08 -16.21 8.21
N HIS A 206 6.88 -15.06 7.56
CA HIS A 206 7.95 -14.29 6.94
C HIS A 206 8.70 -13.38 7.93
N THR A 207 8.37 -13.43 9.22
CA THR A 207 9.20 -12.81 10.28
C THR A 207 10.63 -13.35 10.21
N TYR A 208 11.58 -12.62 10.78
CA TYR A 208 12.92 -13.17 11.01
C TYR A 208 12.85 -14.43 11.87
N LEU A 209 13.90 -15.26 11.82
CA LEU A 209 14.10 -16.39 12.72
C LEU A 209 15.45 -16.24 13.43
N ASN A 210 15.42 -16.09 14.76
CA ASN A 210 16.63 -16.03 15.56
C ASN A 210 17.06 -17.45 15.99
N GLU A 211 18.24 -17.86 15.55
CA GLU A 211 18.88 -19.14 15.89
C GLU A 211 20.21 -18.94 16.64
N GLU A 212 20.47 -17.72 17.13
CA GLU A 212 21.67 -17.40 17.91
C GLU A 212 21.74 -18.26 19.18
N GLY A 213 22.93 -18.71 19.54
CA GLY A 213 23.11 -19.42 20.81
C GLY A 213 22.92 -18.48 22.00
N GLY A 214 21.91 -18.74 22.84
CA GLY A 214 21.70 -18.01 24.09
C GLY A 214 20.78 -16.78 23.99
N HIS A 215 20.01 -16.64 22.90
CA HIS A 215 18.96 -15.63 22.81
C HIS A 215 17.83 -15.89 23.82
N ASP A 216 17.13 -14.83 24.20
CA ASP A 216 15.91 -14.93 24.99
C ASP A 216 14.72 -15.27 24.07
N TRP A 217 14.15 -16.46 24.26
CA TRP A 217 13.04 -16.97 23.47
C TRP A 217 11.79 -16.09 23.56
N GLU A 218 11.50 -15.53 24.73
CA GLU A 218 10.31 -14.69 24.91
C GLU A 218 10.53 -13.32 24.28
N GLN A 219 11.75 -12.76 24.37
CA GLN A 219 12.10 -11.55 23.63
C GLN A 219 11.88 -11.74 22.12
N PHE A 220 12.42 -12.82 21.56
CA PHE A 220 12.32 -13.06 20.12
C PHE A 220 10.87 -13.34 19.68
N ARG A 221 10.10 -14.09 20.47
CA ARG A 221 8.66 -14.28 20.24
C ARG A 221 7.93 -12.94 20.20
N TRP A 222 8.24 -12.02 21.12
CA TRP A 222 7.66 -10.68 21.15
C TRP A 222 8.02 -9.87 19.90
N GLU A 223 9.28 -9.87 19.49
CA GLU A 223 9.76 -9.19 18.27
C GLU A 223 9.07 -9.73 17.02
N ALA A 224 8.87 -11.05 16.91
CA ALA A 224 8.13 -11.66 15.81
C ALA A 224 6.66 -11.20 15.76
N ILE A 225 5.98 -11.08 16.91
CA ILE A 225 4.60 -10.56 16.96
C ILE A 225 4.56 -9.07 16.57
N VAL A 226 5.50 -8.27 17.07
CA VAL A 226 5.66 -6.85 16.69
C VAL A 226 5.83 -6.72 15.17
N ASP A 227 6.68 -7.56 14.57
CA ASP A 227 6.86 -7.61 13.11
C ASP A 227 5.53 -7.93 12.41
N ARG A 228 4.82 -9.00 12.78
CA ARG A 228 3.50 -9.34 12.20
C ARG A 228 2.51 -8.19 12.27
N VAL A 229 2.43 -7.51 13.42
CA VAL A 229 1.55 -6.35 13.61
C VAL A 229 1.90 -5.23 12.62
N HIS A 230 3.18 -4.86 12.53
CA HIS A 230 3.62 -3.79 11.64
C HIS A 230 3.41 -4.15 10.17
N THR A 231 3.68 -5.39 9.79
CA THR A 231 3.45 -5.92 8.43
C THR A 231 2.00 -5.83 8.06
N THR A 232 1.13 -6.38 8.90
CA THR A 232 -0.29 -6.51 8.59
C THR A 232 -0.89 -5.12 8.43
N ALA A 233 -0.56 -4.20 9.33
CA ALA A 233 -0.99 -2.82 9.23
C ALA A 233 -0.45 -2.11 7.97
N THR A 234 0.84 -2.31 7.65
CA THR A 234 1.46 -1.66 6.49
C THR A 234 0.88 -2.19 5.17
N VAL A 235 0.78 -3.52 5.04
CA VAL A 235 0.37 -4.20 3.81
C VAL A 235 -1.12 -4.08 3.56
N PHE A 236 -1.96 -4.35 4.56
CA PHE A 236 -3.41 -4.42 4.37
C PHE A 236 -4.14 -3.13 4.74
N LEU A 237 -3.64 -2.35 5.70
CA LEU A 237 -4.29 -1.08 6.10
C LEU A 237 -3.64 0.14 5.46
N GLY A 238 -2.41 0.00 4.91
CA GLY A 238 -1.64 1.15 4.41
C GLY A 238 -1.25 2.13 5.52
N MET A 239 -1.11 1.64 6.77
CA MET A 239 -0.88 2.47 7.95
C MET A 239 0.39 2.06 8.70
N SER A 240 1.15 3.05 9.18
CA SER A 240 2.32 2.79 10.03
C SER A 240 1.91 2.64 11.50
N PHE A 241 1.78 1.42 11.98
CA PHE A 241 1.45 1.17 13.40
C PHE A 241 2.65 1.35 14.35
N SER A 242 3.88 1.41 13.84
CA SER A 242 5.08 1.30 14.67
C SER A 242 5.24 2.37 15.75
N CYS A 243 4.82 3.63 15.49
CA CYS A 243 4.88 4.64 16.54
C CYS A 243 3.88 4.37 17.68
N ALA A 244 2.73 3.77 17.36
CA ALA A 244 1.67 3.46 18.32
C ALA A 244 2.10 2.42 19.38
N GLN A 245 3.19 1.69 19.13
CA GLN A 245 3.75 0.72 20.07
C GLN A 245 4.09 1.34 21.43
N CYS A 246 4.72 2.52 21.42
CA CYS A 246 5.25 3.15 22.64
C CYS A 246 4.43 4.34 23.14
N HIS A 247 3.67 4.98 22.27
CA HIS A 247 2.82 6.13 22.58
C HIS A 247 1.76 6.31 21.48
N ASP A 248 0.71 7.10 21.69
CA ASP A 248 -0.25 7.41 20.61
C ASP A 248 0.46 7.91 19.35
N HIS A 249 0.00 7.45 18.19
CA HIS A 249 0.68 7.75 16.93
C HIS A 249 0.74 9.27 16.67
N LYS A 250 1.90 9.75 16.20
CA LYS A 250 2.20 11.18 16.16
C LYS A 250 1.30 11.99 15.20
N TYR A 251 0.86 11.36 14.11
CA TYR A 251 0.13 12.03 13.03
C TYR A 251 -1.22 11.37 12.73
N ASP A 252 -1.22 10.04 12.57
CA ASP A 252 -2.43 9.25 12.38
C ASP A 252 -3.25 9.09 13.66
N PRO A 253 -4.59 8.95 13.56
CA PRO A 253 -5.51 8.81 14.67
C PRO A 253 -5.50 7.38 15.25
N LEU A 254 -4.32 6.87 15.60
CA LEU A 254 -4.14 5.57 16.22
C LEU A 254 -3.65 5.75 17.66
N THR A 255 -4.39 5.21 18.61
CA THR A 255 -3.98 5.18 20.01
C THR A 255 -3.04 4.01 20.30
N GLN A 256 -2.23 4.14 21.35
CA GLN A 256 -1.44 3.03 21.86
C GLN A 256 -2.34 1.87 22.34
N GLU A 257 -3.52 2.18 22.88
CA GLU A 257 -4.47 1.14 23.28
C GLU A 257 -4.93 0.29 22.08
N GLU A 258 -5.25 0.93 20.95
CA GLU A 258 -5.61 0.23 19.72
C GLU A 258 -4.46 -0.61 19.17
N TYR A 259 -3.21 -0.14 19.28
CA TYR A 259 -2.05 -0.95 18.95
C TYR A 259 -2.00 -2.26 19.74
N TRP A 260 -2.15 -2.19 21.08
CA TRP A 260 -2.09 -3.39 21.92
C TRP A 260 -3.32 -4.31 21.75
N ARG A 261 -4.49 -3.75 21.44
CA ARG A 261 -5.66 -4.54 21.04
C ARG A 261 -5.42 -5.26 19.72
N PHE A 262 -4.78 -4.61 18.76
CA PHE A 262 -4.43 -5.23 17.48
C PHE A 262 -3.35 -6.31 17.66
N PHE A 263 -2.33 -6.04 18.47
CA PHE A 263 -1.30 -7.00 18.87
C PHE A 263 -1.90 -8.27 19.48
N ALA A 264 -2.94 -8.16 20.30
CA ALA A 264 -3.58 -9.30 20.94
C ALA A 264 -4.12 -10.36 19.95
N PHE A 265 -4.51 -9.98 18.72
CA PHE A 265 -4.92 -10.94 17.70
C PHE A 265 -3.77 -11.86 17.25
N PHE A 266 -2.54 -11.35 17.21
CA PHE A 266 -1.37 -12.11 16.78
C PHE A 266 -0.61 -12.76 17.94
N ASN A 267 -0.90 -12.34 19.18
CA ASN A 267 -0.33 -12.93 20.40
C ASN A 267 -1.03 -14.23 20.83
N ASN A 268 -1.51 -15.02 19.88
CA ASN A 268 -2.11 -16.34 20.12
C ASN A 268 -1.63 -17.38 19.10
N VAL A 269 -0.55 -17.07 18.37
CA VAL A 269 0.07 -17.97 17.40
C VAL A 269 1.11 -18.83 18.12
N ASP A 270 0.91 -20.15 18.09
CA ASP A 270 1.94 -21.11 18.45
C ASP A 270 2.75 -21.46 17.21
N GLU A 271 4.07 -21.49 17.33
CA GLU A 271 5.00 -21.64 16.22
C GLU A 271 5.88 -22.89 16.39
N PRO A 272 5.26 -24.09 16.42
CA PRO A 272 6.01 -25.31 16.65
C PRO A 272 6.95 -25.59 15.47
N PHE A 273 8.16 -26.04 15.79
CA PHE A 273 8.99 -26.74 14.82
C PHE A 273 8.38 -28.11 14.57
N LEU A 274 7.83 -28.31 13.37
CA LEU A 274 7.34 -29.61 12.92
C LEU A 274 8.50 -30.33 12.21
N GLU A 275 8.84 -31.53 12.67
CA GLU A 275 9.64 -32.44 11.85
C GLU A 275 8.77 -32.91 10.68
N VAL A 276 9.16 -32.55 9.45
CA VAL A 276 8.46 -32.92 8.21
C VAL A 276 9.34 -33.86 7.40
#